data_AF-A0A9K3HM62-F1
#
_entry.id   AF-A0A9K3HM62-F1
#
_cell.length_a   1.000
_cell.length_b   1.000
_cell.length_c   1.000
_cell.angle_alpha   90.00
_cell.angle_beta   90.00
_cell.angle_gamma   90.00
#
_symmetry.space_group_name_H-M   'P 1'
#
loop_
_entity.id
_entity.type
_entity.pdbx_description
1 polymer ?
#
loop_
_entity_poly.entity_id
_entity_poly.type
_entity_poly.pdbx_seq_one_letter_code
_entity_poly.pdbx_strand_id
1 'polypeptide(L)'
;MKATCSDVVAHPFVIGTMKMCGIYNTLYTSVPDLSVEDCITATASKHPIYMPHTAGRYQAKRFWKSQCPIIERLTNSLMMHGRNNVKKIGSSGVVRRQAVDISPLRRVNQAIYLLTTGARENAFRNVKTIAECLADELINAAKGSSNSYAIKKKDEIERVVKANRKI
;
A
#
# COMPACT_ATOMS: atom_id res chain seq x y z
N MET A 1 14.89 -23.40 27.26
CA MET A 1 13.88 -22.63 28.02
C MET A 1 13.11 -21.74 27.07
N LYS A 2 11.79 -21.91 27.00
CA LYS A 2 10.88 -21.17 26.11
C LYS A 2 10.53 -19.84 26.77
N ALA A 3 10.80 -18.71 26.13
CA ALA A 3 10.19 -17.44 26.50
C ALA A 3 8.77 -17.43 25.94
N THR A 4 7.78 -17.54 26.82
CA THR A 4 6.36 -17.44 26.50
C THR A 4 6.00 -16.01 26.18
N CYS A 5 5.26 -15.84 25.09
CA CYS A 5 4.79 -14.60 24.48
C CYS A 5 3.68 -13.90 25.31
N SER A 6 3.75 -13.98 26.64
CA SER A 6 2.63 -13.60 27.53
C SER A 6 2.94 -12.42 28.46
N ASP A 7 4.19 -11.97 28.57
CA ASP A 7 4.60 -11.01 29.59
C ASP A 7 4.99 -9.63 29.03
N VAL A 8 4.11 -9.03 28.23
CA VAL A 8 4.14 -7.57 28.02
C VAL A 8 2.70 -7.05 28.11
N VAL A 9 2.04 -7.32 29.23
CA VAL A 9 0.83 -6.59 29.60
C VAL A 9 1.25 -5.20 30.07
N ALA A 10 0.87 -4.20 29.27
CA ALA A 10 0.45 -2.87 29.65
C ALA A 10 0.96 -2.30 31.00
N HIS A 11 1.94 -1.40 30.91
CA HIS A 11 1.94 -0.18 31.73
C HIS A 11 2.09 1.04 30.80
N PRO A 12 1.41 2.17 31.10
CA PRO A 12 1.31 3.34 30.24
C PRO A 12 2.61 4.14 30.30
N PHE A 13 3.65 3.64 29.64
CA PHE A 13 4.93 4.33 29.57
C PHE A 13 4.89 5.35 28.43
N VAL A 14 4.37 6.54 28.77
CA VAL A 14 4.51 7.83 28.09
C VAL A 14 4.31 7.80 26.56
N ILE A 15 3.18 8.34 26.13
CA ILE A 15 2.82 8.73 24.76
C ILE A 15 3.74 9.89 24.31
N GLY A 16 5.05 9.64 24.28
CA GLY A 16 6.09 10.59 23.90
C GLY A 16 6.33 10.49 22.41
N THR A 17 5.68 11.37 21.64
CA THR A 17 5.97 11.74 20.24
C THR A 17 6.85 10.77 19.44
N MET A 18 6.34 9.60 19.06
CA MET A 18 7.08 8.73 18.15
C MET A 18 7.14 9.38 16.77
N LYS A 19 8.34 9.78 16.37
CA LYS A 19 8.64 10.36 15.06
C LYS A 19 9.11 9.26 14.11
N MET A 20 8.39 9.05 13.02
CA MET A 20 8.80 8.21 11.90
C MET A 20 10.10 8.79 11.29
N CYS A 21 11.13 7.94 11.19
CA CYS A 21 12.49 8.32 10.80
C CYS A 21 13.12 9.45 11.64
N GLY A 22 12.62 9.70 12.87
CA GLY A 22 13.11 10.76 13.75
C GLY A 22 12.64 12.18 13.43
N ILE A 23 11.94 12.40 12.30
CA ILE A 23 11.59 13.74 11.80
C ILE A 23 10.07 13.94 11.69
N TYR A 24 9.33 12.92 11.21
CA TYR A 24 7.90 13.06 10.93
C TYR A 24 7.05 12.53 12.08
N ASN A 25 6.31 13.39 12.76
CA ASN A 25 5.36 12.95 13.77
C ASN A 25 4.10 12.38 13.07
N THR A 26 3.63 11.21 13.51
CA THR A 26 2.50 10.45 12.90
C THR A 26 1.17 10.69 13.63
N LEU A 27 1.14 11.58 14.62
CA LEU A 27 -0.02 11.82 15.49
C LEU A 27 -1.17 12.57 14.80
N TYR A 28 -0.93 13.22 13.66
CA TYR A 28 -1.92 14.04 12.94
C TYR A 28 -2.47 13.39 11.65
N THR A 29 -2.07 12.17 11.34
CA THR A 29 -2.60 11.41 10.20
C THR A 29 -3.88 10.67 10.60
N SER A 30 -5.04 11.25 10.33
CA SER A 30 -6.33 10.54 10.36
C SER A 30 -6.65 9.96 8.98
N VAL A 31 -7.04 8.68 8.95
CA VAL A 31 -7.56 8.05 7.74
C VAL A 31 -9.08 8.29 7.73
N PRO A 32 -9.64 8.95 6.70
CA PRO A 32 -11.07 9.26 6.67
C PRO A 32 -11.95 8.04 6.27
N ASP A 33 -11.35 7.00 5.70
CA ASP A 33 -12.05 5.82 5.20
C ASP A 33 -12.02 4.63 6.17
N LEU A 34 -13.14 4.41 6.87
CA LEU A 34 -13.31 3.31 7.84
C LEU A 34 -12.98 1.92 7.25
N SER A 35 -13.30 1.69 5.98
CA SER A 35 -13.04 0.39 5.31
C SER A 35 -11.55 0.07 5.12
N VAL A 36 -10.68 1.08 5.20
CA VAL A 36 -9.25 0.97 4.89
C VAL A 36 -8.38 1.18 6.14
N GLU A 37 -8.94 1.73 7.22
CA GLU A 37 -8.28 1.93 8.51
C GLU A 37 -7.66 0.66 9.12
N ASP A 38 -8.27 -0.50 8.93
CA ASP A 38 -7.72 -1.78 9.42
C ASP A 38 -6.65 -2.37 8.49
N CYS A 39 -6.57 -1.86 7.27
CA CYS A 39 -5.58 -2.26 6.27
C CYS A 39 -4.39 -1.30 6.18
N ILE A 40 -4.48 -0.13 6.82
CA ILE A 40 -3.46 0.92 6.86
C ILE A 40 -2.99 1.09 8.31
N THR A 41 -1.79 0.61 8.60
CA THR A 41 -1.10 0.74 9.90
C THR A 41 -0.32 2.05 10.00
N ALA A 42 -0.95 3.17 9.62
CA ALA A 42 -0.33 4.50 9.70
C ALA A 42 -0.49 5.14 11.10
N THR A 43 -1.49 4.72 11.87
CA THR A 43 -1.77 5.27 13.20
C THR A 43 -0.82 4.66 14.23
N ALA A 44 -0.20 5.54 15.04
CA ALA A 44 0.72 5.17 16.12
C ALA A 44 0.14 4.18 17.15
N SER A 45 -1.19 4.03 17.22
CA SER A 45 -1.89 3.12 18.13
C SER A 45 -1.80 1.63 17.76
N LYS A 46 -1.65 1.29 16.48
CA LYS A 46 -1.63 -0.12 16.02
C LYS A 46 -0.21 -0.67 15.90
N HIS A 47 0.73 0.11 15.35
CA HIS A 47 2.14 -0.26 15.19
C HIS A 47 3.03 0.99 15.41
N PRO A 48 3.61 1.19 16.59
CA PRO A 48 4.59 2.25 16.82
C PRO A 48 5.87 1.96 16.02
N ILE A 49 6.14 2.72 14.96
CA ILE A 49 7.29 2.48 14.06
C ILE A 49 8.31 3.61 14.17
N TYR A 50 9.48 3.32 14.75
CA TYR A 50 10.65 4.20 14.75
C TYR A 50 11.57 3.92 13.54
N MET A 51 11.78 2.64 13.21
CA MET A 51 12.53 2.18 12.03
C MET A 51 11.59 1.56 10.98
N PRO A 52 11.74 1.90 9.69
CA PRO A 52 10.82 1.49 8.62
C PRO A 52 10.89 -0.01 8.24
N HIS A 53 11.83 -0.77 8.81
CA HIS A 53 11.97 -2.21 8.60
C HIS A 53 11.75 -2.96 9.91
N THR A 54 10.74 -3.83 9.93
CA THR A 54 10.38 -4.60 11.13
C THR A 54 10.94 -6.03 11.07
N ALA A 55 11.59 -6.44 9.97
CA ALA A 55 12.05 -7.82 9.73
C ALA A 55 10.96 -8.89 9.97
N GLY A 56 9.69 -8.47 9.96
CA GLY A 56 8.56 -9.28 10.38
C GLY A 56 8.15 -10.28 9.30
N ARG A 57 7.83 -11.50 9.72
CA ARG A 57 7.32 -12.56 8.81
C ARG A 57 5.81 -12.45 8.64
N TYR A 58 5.37 -11.46 7.89
CA TYR A 58 3.94 -11.16 7.70
C TYR A 58 3.21 -12.05 6.68
N GLN A 59 3.94 -12.90 5.96
CA GLN A 59 3.36 -13.83 4.97
C GLN A 59 3.00 -15.19 5.58
N ALA A 60 3.35 -15.43 6.85
CA ALA A 60 3.16 -16.74 7.49
C ALA A 60 1.68 -17.14 7.65
N LYS A 61 0.76 -16.17 7.75
CA LYS A 61 -0.69 -16.42 7.85
C LYS A 61 -1.47 -15.50 6.91
N ARG A 62 -2.61 -16.00 6.42
CA ARG A 62 -3.56 -15.22 5.61
C ARG A 62 -4.00 -13.99 6.42
N PHE A 63 -3.94 -12.80 5.80
CA PHE A 63 -4.25 -11.47 6.36
C PHE A 63 -3.20 -10.80 7.24
N TRP A 64 -2.11 -11.46 7.64
CA TRP A 64 -1.06 -10.81 8.44
C TRP A 64 -0.31 -9.70 7.68
N LYS A 65 -0.48 -9.65 6.35
CA LYS A 65 -0.02 -8.55 5.49
C LYS A 65 -0.71 -7.20 5.76
N SER A 66 -1.86 -7.16 6.48
CA SER A 66 -2.46 -5.90 6.91
C SER A 66 -1.68 -5.25 8.06
N GLN A 67 -0.99 -6.05 8.88
CA GLN A 67 -0.25 -5.59 10.04
C GLN A 67 1.16 -5.06 9.70
N CYS A 68 1.65 -5.28 8.47
CA CYS A 68 2.92 -4.67 8.04
C CYS A 68 2.78 -3.14 8.03
N PRO A 69 3.79 -2.39 8.51
CA PRO A 69 3.80 -0.95 8.36
C PRO A 69 3.79 -0.54 6.89
N ILE A 70 3.08 0.56 6.59
CA ILE A 70 2.86 1.01 5.20
C ILE A 70 4.16 1.33 4.46
N ILE A 71 5.16 1.85 5.19
CA ILE A 71 6.48 2.20 4.64
C ILE A 71 7.24 0.94 4.22
N GLU A 72 7.24 -0.11 5.05
CA GLU A 72 7.86 -1.39 4.70
C GLU A 72 7.18 -2.04 3.48
N ARG A 73 5.86 -1.89 3.35
CA ARG A 73 5.12 -2.35 2.16
C ARG A 73 5.51 -1.57 0.90
N LEU A 74 5.76 -0.26 1.04
CA LEU A 74 6.24 0.57 -0.05
C LEU A 74 7.66 0.16 -0.47
N THR A 75 8.59 0.02 0.49
CA THR A 75 9.96 -0.42 0.22
C THR A 75 10.01 -1.80 -0.42
N ASN A 76 9.23 -2.76 0.09
CA ASN A 76 9.10 -4.09 -0.52
C ASN A 76 8.57 -4.01 -1.97
N SER A 77 7.63 -3.09 -2.21
CA SER A 77 7.11 -2.86 -3.57
C SER A 77 8.12 -2.17 -4.49
N LEU A 78 9.05 -1.38 -3.95
CA LEU A 78 10.19 -0.75 -4.65
C LEU A 78 11.33 -1.72 -4.98
N MET A 79 11.40 -2.86 -4.31
CA MET A 79 12.38 -3.91 -4.61
C MET A 79 11.94 -4.87 -5.73
N MET A 80 10.65 -4.90 -6.09
CA MET A 80 10.14 -5.82 -7.13
C MET A 80 10.38 -5.32 -8.57
N HIS A 81 11.01 -6.13 -9.42
CA HIS A 81 11.07 -5.90 -10.86
C HIS A 81 10.15 -6.89 -11.59
N GLY A 82 9.17 -6.41 -12.36
CA GLY A 82 8.34 -7.27 -13.24
C GLY A 82 6.82 -7.03 -13.21
N ARG A 83 6.13 -7.41 -14.31
CA ARG A 83 4.68 -7.24 -14.53
C ARG A 83 3.91 -8.53 -14.23
N ASN A 84 3.27 -8.62 -13.07
CA ASN A 84 2.48 -9.81 -12.78
C ASN A 84 1.31 -9.45 -11.87
N ASN A 85 0.14 -9.09 -12.43
CA ASN A 85 -1.19 -9.37 -11.84
C ASN A 85 -2.31 -8.98 -12.82
N VAL A 86 -2.57 -9.81 -13.83
CA VAL A 86 -3.88 -9.85 -14.50
C VAL A 86 -4.52 -11.18 -14.14
N LYS A 87 -5.51 -11.15 -13.23
CA LYS A 87 -6.31 -12.34 -12.96
C LYS A 87 -7.35 -12.45 -14.07
N LYS A 88 -7.05 -13.24 -15.11
CA LYS A 88 -8.06 -13.66 -16.09
C LYS A 88 -8.96 -14.68 -15.39
N ILE A 89 -10.22 -14.32 -15.21
CA ILE A 89 -11.23 -15.25 -14.68
C ILE A 89 -11.84 -15.95 -15.89
N GLY A 90 -11.66 -17.26 -15.96
CA GLY A 90 -12.31 -18.13 -16.92
C GLY A 90 -12.48 -19.48 -16.25
N SER A 91 -13.70 -20.00 -16.27
CA SER A 91 -13.97 -21.42 -16.06
C SER A 91 -14.41 -21.97 -17.41
N SER A 92 -13.90 -23.13 -17.81
CA SER A 92 -14.35 -23.86 -19.00
C SER A 92 -14.22 -23.10 -20.35
N GLY A 93 -13.03 -22.60 -20.67
CA GLY A 93 -12.68 -22.17 -22.05
C GLY A 93 -13.23 -20.83 -22.53
N VAL A 94 -14.20 -20.22 -21.82
CA VAL A 94 -14.72 -18.89 -22.17
C VAL A 94 -14.12 -17.82 -21.25
N VAL A 95 -13.21 -17.01 -21.79
CA VAL A 95 -12.63 -15.86 -21.07
C VAL A 95 -13.58 -14.68 -21.20
N ARG A 96 -14.41 -14.43 -20.16
CA ARG A 96 -15.21 -13.20 -20.05
C ARG A 96 -14.57 -12.25 -19.06
N ARG A 97 -14.48 -10.97 -19.42
CA ARG A 97 -14.06 -9.92 -18.48
C ARG A 97 -15.28 -9.50 -17.67
N GLN A 98 -15.51 -10.15 -16.54
CA GLN A 98 -16.58 -9.73 -15.64
C GLN A 98 -16.09 -8.64 -14.69
N ALA A 99 -16.94 -7.65 -14.42
CA ALA A 99 -16.73 -6.70 -13.34
C ALA A 99 -16.87 -7.41 -11.98
N VAL A 100 -15.83 -7.33 -11.14
CA VAL A 100 -15.83 -7.90 -9.78
C VAL A 100 -15.37 -6.83 -8.81
N ASP A 101 -16.04 -6.72 -7.65
CA ASP A 101 -15.68 -5.77 -6.62
C ASP A 101 -14.34 -6.14 -5.94
N ILE A 102 -13.61 -5.12 -5.51
CA ILE A 102 -12.24 -5.24 -5.00
C ILE A 102 -12.26 -5.16 -3.48
N SER A 103 -11.65 -6.15 -2.81
CA SER A 103 -11.49 -6.14 -1.36
C SER A 103 -10.57 -4.99 -0.88
N PRO A 104 -10.77 -4.44 0.34
CA PRO A 104 -9.99 -3.32 0.85
C PRO A 104 -8.47 -3.58 0.86
N LEU A 105 -8.05 -4.78 1.29
CA LEU A 105 -6.63 -5.16 1.29
C LEU A 105 -6.04 -5.20 -0.14
N ARG A 106 -6.83 -5.65 -1.12
CA ARG A 106 -6.41 -5.66 -2.53
C ARG A 106 -6.32 -4.24 -3.08
N ARG A 107 -7.22 -3.34 -2.69
CA ARG A 107 -7.19 -1.92 -3.07
C ARG A 107 -5.89 -1.25 -2.62
N VAL A 108 -5.50 -1.43 -1.35
CA VAL A 108 -4.23 -0.88 -0.83
C VAL A 108 -3.02 -1.46 -1.55
N ASN A 109 -2.98 -2.79 -1.73
CA ASN A 109 -1.88 -3.44 -2.46
C ASN A 109 -1.77 -2.95 -3.91
N GLN A 110 -2.90 -2.75 -4.59
CA GLN A 110 -2.94 -2.23 -5.97
C GLN A 110 -2.45 -0.78 -6.03
N ALA A 111 -2.85 0.07 -5.07
CA ALA A 111 -2.42 1.46 -5.01
C ALA A 111 -0.91 1.60 -4.84
N ILE A 112 -0.32 0.89 -3.87
CA ILE A 112 1.13 0.88 -3.63
C ILE A 112 1.88 0.38 -4.88
N TYR A 113 1.36 -0.65 -5.53
CA TYR A 113 1.95 -1.18 -6.75
C TYR A 113 1.94 -0.16 -7.90
N LEU A 114 0.82 0.52 -8.13
CA LEU A 114 0.70 1.50 -9.23
C LEU A 114 1.62 2.71 -9.01
N LEU A 115 1.71 3.22 -7.78
CA LEU A 115 2.61 4.33 -7.43
C LEU A 115 4.08 3.96 -7.68
N THR A 116 4.51 2.80 -7.19
CA THR A 116 5.90 2.33 -7.36
C THR A 116 6.22 1.91 -8.80
N THR A 117 5.21 1.55 -9.59
CA THR A 117 5.39 1.28 -11.03
C THR A 117 5.57 2.59 -11.80
N GLY A 118 4.69 3.58 -11.56
CA GLY A 118 4.76 4.88 -12.21
C GLY A 118 6.06 5.63 -11.91
N ALA A 119 6.52 5.60 -10.66
CA ALA A 119 7.78 6.24 -10.30
C ALA A 119 9.00 5.59 -10.95
N ARG A 120 8.97 4.27 -11.18
CA ARG A 120 10.05 3.57 -11.91
C ARG A 120 10.03 3.87 -13.40
N GLU A 121 8.85 3.85 -14.01
CA GLU A 121 8.69 4.18 -15.43
C GLU A 121 9.17 5.62 -15.70
N ASN A 122 8.90 6.56 -14.78
CA ASN A 122 9.35 7.96 -14.89
C ASN A 122 10.84 8.19 -14.57
N ALA A 123 11.45 7.33 -13.73
CA ALA A 123 12.87 7.41 -13.39
C ALA A 123 13.77 6.70 -14.42
N PHE A 124 13.21 5.79 -15.23
CA PHE A 124 14.00 5.03 -16.20
C PHE A 124 14.54 5.94 -17.31
N ARG A 125 15.87 5.99 -17.45
CA ARG A 125 16.61 6.86 -18.40
C ARG A 125 16.40 8.36 -18.21
N ASN A 126 15.94 8.78 -17.03
CA ASN A 126 15.79 10.17 -16.67
C ASN A 126 16.94 10.64 -15.76
N VAL A 127 17.18 11.95 -15.71
CA VAL A 127 18.17 12.57 -14.81
C VAL A 127 17.65 12.58 -13.36
N LYS A 128 16.32 12.66 -13.20
CA LYS A 128 15.66 12.62 -11.89
C LYS A 128 15.92 11.30 -11.18
N THR A 129 16.23 11.40 -9.89
CA THR A 129 16.42 10.22 -9.04
C THR A 129 15.08 9.54 -8.76
N ILE A 130 15.11 8.25 -8.41
CA ILE A 130 13.89 7.51 -8.09
C ILE A 130 13.13 8.11 -6.89
N ALA A 131 13.84 8.75 -5.96
CA ALA A 131 13.25 9.42 -4.81
C ALA A 131 12.43 10.65 -5.22
N GLU A 132 12.95 11.47 -6.14
CA GLU A 132 12.25 12.64 -6.68
C GLU A 132 11.02 12.22 -7.49
N CYS A 133 11.16 11.21 -8.36
CA CYS A 133 10.04 10.67 -9.13
C CYS A 133 8.94 10.09 -8.22
N LEU A 134 9.30 9.44 -7.11
CA LEU A 134 8.34 8.95 -6.12
C LEU A 134 7.65 10.08 -5.38
N ALA A 135 8.38 11.12 -4.98
CA ALA A 135 7.82 12.28 -4.29
C ALA A 135 6.81 13.03 -5.19
N ASP A 136 7.18 13.26 -6.45
CA ASP A 136 6.31 13.88 -7.46
C ASP A 136 5.02 13.07 -7.66
N GLU A 137 5.13 11.74 -7.77
CA GLU A 137 3.96 10.85 -7.90
C GLU A 137 3.05 10.90 -6.66
N LEU A 138 3.62 10.90 -5.45
CA LEU A 138 2.82 10.99 -4.20
C LEU A 138 2.06 12.31 -4.10
N ILE A 139 2.71 13.44 -4.41
CA ILE A 139 2.08 14.77 -4.39
C ILE A 139 0.97 14.85 -5.43
N ASN A 140 1.22 14.37 -6.65
CA ASN A 140 0.24 14.42 -7.72
C ASN A 140 -0.95 13.48 -7.47
N ALA A 141 -0.71 12.30 -6.88
CA ALA A 141 -1.75 11.36 -6.50
C ALA A 141 -2.63 11.92 -5.37
N ALA A 142 -2.04 12.57 -4.36
CA ALA A 142 -2.79 13.23 -3.27
C ALA A 142 -3.70 14.36 -3.79
N LYS A 143 -3.26 15.08 -4.82
CA LYS A 143 -4.05 16.12 -5.49
C LYS A 143 -5.12 15.56 -6.45
N GLY A 144 -5.14 14.25 -6.70
CA GLY A 144 -6.01 13.64 -7.71
C GLY A 144 -5.70 14.07 -9.15
N SER A 145 -4.46 14.51 -9.41
CA SER A 145 -4.08 15.01 -10.73
C SER A 145 -3.93 13.88 -11.74
N SER A 146 -4.45 14.09 -12.95
CA SER A 146 -4.26 13.21 -14.10
C SER A 146 -2.80 13.13 -14.55
N ASN A 147 -1.87 13.91 -14.00
CA ASN A 147 -0.44 13.78 -14.29
C ASN A 147 0.17 12.51 -13.69
N SER A 148 -0.38 12.02 -12.59
CA SER A 148 0.09 10.80 -11.92
C SER A 148 -0.26 9.55 -12.70
N TYR A 149 0.70 8.62 -12.78
CA TYR A 149 0.47 7.32 -13.42
C TYR A 149 -0.60 6.50 -12.70
N ALA A 150 -0.59 6.56 -11.36
CA ALA A 150 -1.50 5.77 -10.53
C ALA A 150 -2.97 6.14 -10.78
N ILE A 151 -3.29 7.43 -10.92
CA ILE A 151 -4.66 7.90 -11.21
C ILE A 151 -5.05 7.56 -12.65
N LYS A 152 -4.18 7.78 -13.64
CA LYS A 152 -4.45 7.39 -15.04
C LYS A 152 -4.84 5.91 -15.14
N LYS A 153 -4.08 5.03 -14.47
CA LYS A 153 -4.33 3.59 -14.54
C LYS A 153 -5.57 3.18 -13.74
N LYS A 154 -5.84 3.85 -12.62
CA LYS A 154 -7.10 3.68 -11.86
C LYS A 154 -8.31 4.02 -12.73
N ASP A 155 -8.31 5.19 -13.36
CA ASP A 155 -9.42 5.65 -14.20
C ASP A 155 -9.64 4.73 -15.41
N GLU A 156 -8.56 4.23 -16.02
CA GLU A 156 -8.64 3.23 -17.10
C GLU A 156 -9.33 1.95 -16.63
N ILE A 157 -8.95 1.43 -15.45
CA ILE A 157 -9.57 0.23 -14.88
C ILE A 157 -11.05 0.47 -14.57
N GLU A 158 -11.41 1.62 -13.99
CA GLU A 158 -12.81 1.96 -13.69
C GLU A 158 -13.66 2.10 -14.95
N ARG A 159 -13.10 2.67 -16.04
CA ARG A 159 -13.76 2.71 -17.35
C ARG A 159 -13.99 1.31 -17.92
N VAL A 160 -13.00 0.42 -17.84
CA VAL A 160 -13.11 -0.98 -18.27
C VAL A 160 -14.17 -1.71 -17.46
N VAL A 161 -14.25 -1.48 -16.14
CA VAL A 161 -15.29 -2.06 -15.29
C VAL A 161 -16.67 -1.57 -15.69
N LYS A 162 -16.85 -0.26 -15.93
CA LYS A 162 -18.15 0.30 -16.35
C LYS A 162 -18.64 -0.29 -17.68
N ALA A 163 -17.74 -0.53 -18.62
CA ALA A 163 -18.07 -1.19 -19.89
C ALA A 163 -18.52 -2.64 -19.70
N ASN A 164 -17.91 -3.36 -18.76
CA ASN A 164 -18.20 -4.78 -18.50
C ASN A 164 -19.29 -5.04 -17.45
N ARG A 165 -19.92 -4.00 -16.89
CA ARG A 165 -21.07 -4.12 -15.96
C ARG A 165 -22.42 -4.31 -16.68
N LYS A 166 -22.50 -4.11 -18.01
CA LYS A 166 -23.74 -4.14 -18.80
C LYS A 166 -24.06 -5.52 -19.42
N ILE A 167 -23.68 -6.62 -18.77
CA ILE A 167 -24.11 -7.97 -19.15
C ILE A 167 -24.68 -8.64 -17.91
#